data_AF-A0A958KUZ0-F1
#
_entry.id   AF-A0A958KUZ0-F1
#
_cell.length_a   1.000
_cell.length_b   1.000
_cell.length_c   1.000
_cell.angle_alpha   90.00
_cell.angle_beta   90.00
_cell.angle_gamma   90.00
#
_symmetry.space_group_name_H-M   'P 1'
#
loop_
_entity.id
_entity.type
_entity.pdbx_description
1 polymer ?
#
loop_
_entity_poly.entity_id
_entity_poly.type
_entity_poly.pdbx_seq_one_letter_code
_entity_poly.pdbx_strand_id
1 'polypeptide(L)'
;MLVHMNERDKKDFVHKYGRPFVKFSENLGKEVRRLRGSKNMTLEMCEEKAGINWRQLQRIETGERPNWNLHNLFMICKALDIQPAELFKNIKL
;
A
#
# COMPACT_ATOMS: atom_id res chain seq x y z
N MET A 1 -14.37 14.27 10.47
CA MET A 1 -15.12 13.11 11.02
C MET A 1 -14.65 12.72 12.43
N LEU A 2 -13.33 12.61 12.71
CA LEU A 2 -12.83 12.28 14.06
C LEU A 2 -12.76 13.46 15.04
N VAL A 3 -12.75 14.69 14.54
CA VAL A 3 -12.48 15.91 15.32
C VAL A 3 -13.57 16.20 16.37
N HIS A 4 -14.80 15.72 16.17
CA HIS A 4 -15.93 15.92 17.07
C HIS A 4 -16.24 14.71 17.98
N MET A 5 -15.43 13.64 17.93
CA MET A 5 -15.63 12.45 18.77
C MET A 5 -14.97 12.62 20.14
N ASN A 6 -15.54 11.99 21.18
CA ASN A 6 -14.88 11.91 22.49
C ASN A 6 -13.71 10.90 22.45
N GLU A 7 -12.87 10.90 23.47
CA GLU A 7 -11.65 10.07 23.51
C GLU A 7 -11.93 8.55 23.51
N ARG A 8 -13.04 8.10 24.11
CA ARG A 8 -13.45 6.68 24.07
C ARG A 8 -13.85 6.28 22.65
N ASP A 9 -14.72 7.06 22.01
CA ASP A 9 -15.21 6.81 20.65
C ASP A 9 -14.07 6.85 19.63
N LYS A 10 -13.10 7.76 19.78
CA LYS A 10 -11.88 7.78 18.97
C LYS A 10 -11.09 6.49 19.11
N LYS A 11 -10.89 6.01 20.33
CA LYS A 11 -10.13 4.78 20.60
C LYS A 11 -10.84 3.56 20.01
N ASP A 12 -12.15 3.49 20.17
CA ASP A 12 -12.98 2.42 19.60
C ASP A 12 -12.98 2.46 18.07
N PHE A 13 -13.05 3.65 17.46
CA PHE A 13 -12.93 3.81 16.01
C PHE A 13 -11.55 3.37 15.49
N VAL A 14 -10.47 3.83 16.12
CA VAL A 14 -9.09 3.45 15.73
C VAL A 14 -8.89 1.94 15.87
N HIS A 15 -9.43 1.32 16.92
CA HIS A 15 -9.34 -0.12 17.10
C HIS A 15 -10.17 -0.87 16.04
N LYS A 16 -11.39 -0.40 15.78
CA LYS A 16 -12.34 -1.06 14.88
C LYS A 16 -11.99 -0.91 13.40
N TYR A 17 -11.45 0.24 12.98
CA TYR A 17 -11.21 0.54 11.56
C TYR A 17 -9.76 0.94 11.27
N GLY A 18 -9.11 1.69 12.17
CA GLY A 18 -7.73 2.15 11.97
C GLY A 18 -6.73 0.99 11.93
N ARG A 19 -6.73 0.13 12.95
CA ARG A 19 -5.80 -1.01 13.03
C ARG A 19 -6.00 -2.02 11.90
N PRO A 20 -7.23 -2.46 11.57
CA PRO A 20 -7.45 -3.33 10.41
C PRO A 20 -6.99 -2.69 9.11
N PHE A 21 -7.24 -1.40 8.89
CA PHE A 21 -6.78 -0.70 7.69
C PHE A 21 -5.26 -0.65 7.58
N VAL A 22 -4.55 -0.32 8.67
CA VAL A 22 -3.08 -0.35 8.69
C VAL A 22 -2.58 -1.74 8.34
N LYS A 23 -3.19 -2.78 8.92
CA LYS A 23 -2.80 -4.16 8.64
C LYS A 23 -3.05 -4.58 7.19
N PHE A 24 -4.21 -4.19 6.65
CA PHE A 24 -4.57 -4.37 5.25
C PHE A 24 -3.54 -3.71 4.33
N SER A 25 -3.19 -2.45 4.59
CA SER A 25 -2.21 -1.74 3.77
C SER A 25 -0.81 -2.34 3.87
N GLU A 26 -0.37 -2.80 5.05
CA GLU A 26 0.90 -3.52 5.20
C GLU A 26 0.95 -4.78 4.32
N ASN A 27 -0.13 -5.57 4.33
CA ASN A 27 -0.22 -6.77 3.53
C ASN A 27 -0.21 -6.45 2.03
N LEU A 28 -0.91 -5.39 1.62
CA LEU A 28 -0.92 -4.92 0.25
C LEU A 28 0.47 -4.45 -0.21
N GLY A 29 1.20 -3.71 0.64
CA GLY A 29 2.59 -3.33 0.38
C GLY A 29 3.55 -4.52 0.25
N LYS A 30 3.38 -5.56 1.07
CA LYS A 30 4.13 -6.81 0.94
C LYS A 30 3.85 -7.51 -0.39
N GLU A 31 2.61 -7.46 -0.86
CA GLU A 31 2.24 -8.03 -2.16
C GLU A 31 2.88 -7.27 -3.32
N VAL A 32 2.97 -5.93 -3.24
CA VAL A 32 3.78 -5.12 -4.19
C VAL A 32 5.21 -5.63 -4.25
N ARG A 33 5.87 -5.80 -3.08
CA ARG A 33 7.24 -6.33 -3.01
C ARG A 33 7.37 -7.72 -3.62
N ARG A 34 6.41 -8.60 -3.34
CA ARG A 34 6.40 -9.97 -3.87
C ARG A 34 6.27 -9.98 -5.39
N LEU A 35 5.33 -9.21 -5.94
CA LEU A 35 5.12 -9.08 -7.38
C LEU A 35 6.33 -8.47 -8.07
N ARG A 36 6.91 -7.40 -7.51
CA ARG A 36 8.16 -6.81 -8.00
C ARG A 36 9.31 -7.81 -8.02
N GLY A 37 9.51 -8.54 -6.91
CA GLY A 37 10.53 -9.58 -6.79
C GLY A 37 10.33 -10.71 -7.80
N SER A 38 9.09 -11.12 -8.07
CA SER A 38 8.79 -12.15 -9.08
C SER A 38 9.16 -11.74 -10.50
N LYS A 39 9.31 -10.44 -10.76
CA LYS A 39 9.75 -9.86 -12.03
C LYS A 39 11.24 -9.49 -12.03
N ASN A 40 11.99 -9.85 -10.98
CA ASN A 40 13.40 -9.49 -10.78
C ASN A 40 13.68 -7.99 -10.90
N MET A 41 12.71 -7.14 -10.53
CA MET A 41 12.86 -5.69 -10.63
C MET A 41 13.40 -5.11 -9.33
N THR A 42 14.39 -4.22 -9.41
CA THR A 42 14.81 -3.41 -8.25
C THR A 42 13.83 -2.25 -8.02
N LEU A 43 14.01 -1.50 -6.93
CA LEU A 43 13.17 -0.33 -6.67
C LEU A 43 13.45 0.79 -7.70
N GLU A 44 14.71 0.95 -8.09
CA GLU A 44 15.18 1.90 -9.09
C GLU A 44 14.63 1.58 -10.48
N MET A 45 14.60 0.30 -10.86
CA MET A 45 13.96 -0.14 -12.11
C MET A 45 12.45 0.18 -12.14
N CYS A 46 11.77 0.10 -11.00
CA CYS A 46 10.37 0.52 -10.90
C CYS A 46 10.20 2.03 -11.07
N GLU A 47 11.12 2.83 -10.53
CA GLU A 47 11.11 4.29 -10.71
C GLU A 47 11.30 4.68 -12.16
N GLU A 48 12.26 4.06 -12.87
CA GLU A 48 12.49 4.32 -14.30
C GLU A 48 11.24 4.01 -15.15
N LYS A 49 10.48 2.96 -14.81
CA LYS A 49 9.31 2.54 -15.59
C LYS A 49 8.04 3.33 -15.32
N ALA A 50 7.86 3.82 -14.09
CA ALA A 50 6.58 4.39 -13.66
C ALA A 50 6.70 5.74 -12.97
N GLY A 51 7.87 6.35 -12.85
CA GLY A 51 8.03 7.67 -12.24
C GLY A 51 7.57 7.75 -10.78
N ILE A 52 7.38 6.62 -10.10
CA ILE A 52 7.22 6.59 -8.64
C ILE A 52 8.61 6.55 -8.03
N ASN A 53 8.89 7.49 -7.13
CA ASN A 53 10.21 7.54 -6.51
C ASN A 53 10.51 6.25 -5.72
N TRP A 54 11.71 5.69 -5.88
CA TRP A 54 12.07 4.41 -5.27
C TRP A 54 11.89 4.41 -3.73
N ARG A 55 12.13 5.55 -3.06
CA ARG A 55 11.93 5.68 -1.59
C ARG A 55 10.46 5.65 -1.23
N GLN A 56 9.61 6.24 -2.07
CA GLN A 56 8.17 6.19 -1.86
C GLN A 56 7.65 4.76 -2.01
N LEU A 57 8.11 4.04 -3.04
CA LEU A 57 7.80 2.62 -3.22
C LEU A 57 8.31 1.77 -2.04
N GLN A 58 9.52 2.01 -1.57
CA GLN A 58 10.08 1.34 -0.39
C GLN A 58 9.19 1.52 0.85
N ARG A 59 8.73 2.75 1.13
CA ARG A 59 7.85 3.05 2.28
C ARG A 59 6.48 2.39 2.16
N ILE A 60 5.99 2.17 0.94
CA ILE A 60 4.77 1.39 0.69
C ILE A 60 5.04 -0.08 0.99
N GLU A 61 6.12 -0.65 0.46
CA GLU A 61 6.47 -2.06 0.64
C GLU A 61 6.77 -2.44 2.09
N THR A 62 7.29 -1.51 2.90
CA THR A 62 7.56 -1.73 4.33
C THR A 62 6.36 -1.43 5.23
N GLY A 63 5.28 -0.84 4.70
CA GLY A 63 4.11 -0.45 5.47
C GLY A 63 4.28 0.85 6.26
N GLU A 64 5.39 1.58 6.11
CA GLU A 64 5.61 2.88 6.75
C GLU A 64 4.59 3.94 6.28
N ARG A 65 4.04 3.76 5.08
CA ARG A 65 2.97 4.59 4.49
C ARG A 65 1.71 3.75 4.32
N PRO A 66 0.83 3.63 5.34
CA PRO A 66 -0.40 2.85 5.24
C PRO A 66 -1.50 3.54 4.42
N ASN A 67 -1.40 4.85 4.18
CA ASN A 67 -2.41 5.63 3.46
C ASN A 67 -1.84 6.21 2.15
N TRP A 68 -1.47 5.33 1.23
CA TRP A 68 -1.08 5.70 -0.13
C TRP A 68 -2.32 5.81 -1.02
N ASN A 69 -2.27 6.70 -2.01
CA ASN A 69 -3.43 7.06 -2.81
C ASN A 69 -3.59 6.17 -4.06
N LEU A 70 -4.72 6.37 -4.76
CA LEU A 70 -5.03 5.66 -6.01
C LEU A 70 -4.00 5.91 -7.12
N HIS A 71 -3.38 7.09 -7.15
CA HIS A 71 -2.33 7.40 -8.12
C HIS A 71 -1.12 6.49 -7.92
N ASN A 72 -0.65 6.30 -6.67
CA ASN A 72 0.43 5.37 -6.37
C ASN A 72 0.08 3.94 -6.78
N LEU A 73 -1.17 3.51 -6.55
CA LEU A 73 -1.67 2.21 -7.00
C LEU A 73 -1.57 2.05 -8.51
N PHE A 74 -2.07 3.04 -9.25
CA PHE A 74 -2.02 3.05 -10.70
C PHE A 74 -0.57 2.99 -11.21
N MET A 75 0.33 3.82 -10.68
CA MET A 75 1.73 3.83 -11.10
C MET A 75 2.44 2.51 -10.77
N ILE A 76 2.17 1.91 -9.61
CA ILE A 76 2.74 0.60 -9.24
C ILE A 76 2.25 -0.49 -10.18
N CYS A 77 0.95 -0.55 -10.47
CA CYS A 77 0.41 -1.55 -11.40
C CYS A 77 1.01 -1.38 -12.80
N LYS A 78 1.17 -0.13 -13.26
CA LYS A 78 1.84 0.19 -14.52
C LYS A 78 3.33 -0.20 -14.51
N ALA A 79 4.06 0.07 -13.44
CA ALA A 79 5.48 -0.28 -13.31
C ALA A 79 5.71 -1.79 -13.40
N LEU A 80 4.83 -2.53 -12.71
CA LEU A 80 4.88 -3.97 -12.61
C LEU A 80 4.24 -4.66 -13.80
N ASP A 81 3.55 -3.95 -14.69
CA ASP A 81 2.80 -4.52 -15.82
C ASP A 81 1.84 -5.63 -15.34
N ILE A 82 0.90 -5.23 -14.48
CA ILE A 82 -0.14 -6.10 -13.88
C ILE A 82 -1.49 -5.39 -13.87
N GLN A 83 -2.57 -6.16 -13.81
CA GLN A 83 -3.90 -5.62 -13.52
C GLN A 83 -4.08 -5.35 -12.01
N PRO A 84 -4.85 -4.33 -11.60
CA PRO A 84 -5.12 -4.07 -10.18
C PRO A 84 -5.66 -5.30 -9.43
N ALA A 85 -6.49 -6.13 -10.08
CA ALA A 85 -7.02 -7.36 -9.48
C ALA A 85 -5.92 -8.33 -9.01
N GLU A 86 -4.77 -8.38 -9.71
CA GLU A 86 -3.65 -9.23 -9.32
C GLU A 86 -3.01 -8.76 -8.01
N LEU A 87 -2.92 -7.44 -7.80
CA LEU A 87 -2.39 -6.87 -6.57
C LEU A 87 -3.25 -7.19 -5.34
N PHE A 88 -4.57 -7.37 -5.52
CA PHE A 88 -5.49 -7.70 -4.43
C PHE A 88 -5.72 -9.21 -4.27
N LYS A 89 -5.19 -10.06 -5.15
CA LYS A 89 -5.52 -11.50 -5.22
C LYS A 89 -5.31 -12.26 -3.91
N ASN A 90 -4.28 -11.90 -3.15
CA ASN A 90 -3.87 -12.60 -1.92
C ASN A 90 -4.19 -11.82 -0.64
N ILE A 91 -5.04 -10.78 -0.72
CA ILE A 91 -5.36 -9.89 0.39
C ILE A 91 -6.76 -10.16 0.92
N LYS A 92 -6.92 -10.12 2.25
CA LYS A 92 -8.21 -10.26 2.96
C LYS A 92 -8.51 -9.01 3.76
N LEU A 93 -9.81 -8.70 3.89
CA LEU A 93 -10.35 -7.61 4.73
C LEU A 93 -10.65 -8.10 6.14
#